data_AF-A0A392NSC1-F1
#
_entry.id   AF-A0A392NSC1-F1
#
_cell.length_a   1.000
_cell.length_b   1.000
_cell.length_c   1.000
_cell.angle_alpha   90.00
_cell.angle_beta   90.00
_cell.angle_gamma   90.00
#
_symmetry.space_group_name_H-M   'P 1'
#
loop_
_entity.id
_entity.type
_entity.pdbx_description
1 polymer ?
#
loop_
_entity_poly.entity_id
_entity_poly.type
_entity_poly.pdbx_seq_one_letter_code
_entity_poly.pdbx_strand_id
1 'polypeptide(L)'
;VIRISPFANRLSFDAPPAVQRLRCLANYEALRFSSPILNLSESLVARMRKKSIMNGGKYVSIHLRFEEERDDMVAARERGWKGKFTKPGRVIRPGAIRINGKCPLTPLE
;
A
#
# COMPACT_ATOMS: atom_id res chain seq x y z
N VAL A 1 30.03 1.65 6.98
CA VAL A 1 28.59 1.88 6.67
C VAL A 1 27.84 0.57 6.82
N ILE A 2 26.94 0.46 7.80
CA ILE A 2 26.13 -0.76 8.01
C ILE A 2 24.92 -0.70 7.07
N ARG A 3 24.81 -1.66 6.16
CA ARG A 3 23.74 -1.74 5.16
C ARG A 3 22.76 -2.85 5.56
N ILE A 4 21.66 -2.46 6.22
CA ILE A 4 20.62 -3.39 6.64
C ILE A 4 19.62 -3.58 5.48
N SER A 5 19.75 -4.70 4.78
CA SER A 5 18.86 -5.18 3.73
C SER A 5 18.26 -6.53 4.16
N PRO A 6 16.96 -6.83 3.91
CA PRO A 6 15.96 -6.05 3.19
C PRO A 6 14.99 -5.31 4.13
N PHE A 7 14.58 -4.10 3.74
CA PHE A 7 13.82 -3.08 4.48
C PHE A 7 12.43 -3.46 5.01
N ALA A 8 12.03 -4.72 5.01
CA ALA A 8 10.68 -5.08 5.45
C ALA A 8 10.51 -5.03 6.98
N ASN A 9 11.54 -5.38 7.76
CA ASN A 9 11.39 -5.65 9.19
C ASN A 9 12.56 -5.09 9.99
N ARG A 10 12.36 -3.93 10.63
CA ARG A 10 13.29 -3.42 11.66
C ARG A 10 12.71 -3.52 13.09
N LEU A 11 11.48 -4.03 13.23
CA LEU A 11 10.80 -4.28 14.49
C LEU A 11 10.16 -5.67 14.42
N SER A 12 10.25 -6.46 15.50
CA SER A 12 9.75 -7.84 15.55
C SER A 12 8.28 -7.93 15.12
N PHE A 13 7.90 -9.12 14.63
CA PHE A 13 6.50 -9.45 14.40
C PHE A 13 5.77 -9.87 15.67
N ASP A 14 6.52 -10.37 16.65
CA ASP A 14 6.03 -10.74 17.97
C ASP A 14 5.90 -9.51 18.86
N ALA A 15 5.17 -8.51 18.37
CA ALA A 15 4.72 -7.39 19.17
C ALA A 15 3.29 -7.70 19.66
N PRO A 16 2.94 -7.33 20.91
CA PRO A 16 1.57 -7.42 21.38
C PRO A 16 0.60 -6.72 20.41
N PRO A 17 -0.66 -7.22 20.25
CA PRO A 17 -1.60 -6.68 19.25
C PRO A 17 -1.80 -5.16 19.31
N ALA A 18 -1.79 -4.56 20.51
CA ALA A 18 -1.88 -3.11 20.68
C ALA A 18 -0.69 -2.36 20.06
N VAL A 19 0.53 -2.87 20.27
CA VAL A 19 1.77 -2.31 19.70
C VAL A 19 1.79 -2.48 18.19
N GLN A 20 1.35 -3.64 17.70
CA GLN A 20 1.20 -3.87 16.27
C GLN A 20 0.23 -2.88 15.63
N ARG A 21 -0.94 -2.66 16.25
CA ARG A 21 -1.94 -1.69 15.77
C ARG A 21 -1.38 -0.27 15.72
N LEU A 22 -0.67 0.15 16.78
CA LEU A 22 -0.02 1.46 16.81
C LEU A 22 1.02 1.60 15.70
N ARG A 23 1.83 0.55 15.46
CA ARG A 23 2.80 0.52 14.36
C ARG A 23 2.13 0.67 12.99
N CYS A 24 1.04 -0.06 12.77
CA CYS A 24 0.25 0.02 11.53
C CYS A 24 -0.25 1.45 11.30
N LEU A 25 -0.83 2.06 12.34
CA LEU A 25 -1.36 3.42 12.29
C LEU A 25 -0.24 4.43 12.03
N ALA A 26 0.86 4.36 12.78
CA ALA A 26 2.00 5.24 12.60
C ALA A 26 2.59 5.16 11.18
N ASN A 27 2.75 3.95 10.63
CA ASN A 27 3.21 3.77 9.24
C ASN A 27 2.20 4.30 8.21
N TYR A 28 0.90 4.13 8.45
CA TYR A 28 -0.14 4.67 7.59
C TYR A 28 -0.12 6.20 7.59
N GLU A 29 -0.06 6.80 8.78
CA GLU A 29 0.00 8.26 8.95
C GLU A 29 1.28 8.86 8.38
N ALA A 30 2.41 8.16 8.50
CA ALA A 30 3.69 8.58 7.95
C ALA A 30 3.78 8.43 6.42
N LEU A 31 2.98 7.55 5.81
CA LEU A 31 2.94 7.36 4.36
C LEU A 31 2.15 8.50 3.70
N ARG A 32 2.83 9.64 3.52
CA ARG A 32 2.29 10.82 2.86
C ARG A 32 2.90 10.98 1.46
N PHE A 33 2.11 11.45 0.51
CA PHE A 33 2.63 11.88 -0.78
C PHE A 33 3.56 13.08 -0.61
N SER A 34 4.56 13.21 -1.49
CA SER A 34 5.39 14.41 -1.54
C SER A 34 4.53 15.62 -1.90
N SER A 35 4.92 16.81 -1.43
CA SER A 35 4.17 18.05 -1.67
C SER A 35 3.82 18.29 -3.15
N PRO A 36 4.73 18.03 -4.12
CA PRO A 36 4.38 18.19 -5.54
C PRO A 36 3.23 17.28 -6.00
N ILE A 37 3.20 16.02 -5.56
CA ILE A 37 2.14 15.07 -5.91
C ILE A 37 0.82 15.47 -5.26
N LEU A 38 0.88 15.88 -3.98
CA LEU A 38 -0.30 16.34 -3.24
C LEU A 38 -0.93 17.56 -3.92
N ASN A 39 -0.15 18.60 -4.19
CA ASN A 39 -0.62 19.84 -4.82
C ASN A 39 -1.25 19.60 -6.20
N LEU A 40 -0.64 18.71 -6.99
CA LEU A 40 -1.18 18.31 -8.28
C LEU A 40 -2.54 17.59 -8.11
N SER A 41 -2.63 16.68 -7.15
CA SER A 41 -3.86 15.93 -6.88
C SER A 41 -5.01 16.84 -6.41
N GLU A 42 -4.73 17.81 -5.55
CA GLU A 42 -5.71 18.79 -5.07
C GLU A 42 -6.22 19.66 -6.23
N SER A 43 -5.32 20.10 -7.09
CA SER A 43 -5.66 20.88 -8.29
C SER A 43 -6.56 20.07 -9.23
N LEU A 44 -6.30 18.78 -9.42
CA LEU A 44 -7.13 17.89 -10.24
C LEU A 44 -8.53 17.73 -9.63
N VAL A 45 -8.62 17.46 -8.33
CA VAL A 45 -9.90 17.31 -7.61
C VAL A 45 -10.72 18.60 -7.66
N ALA A 46 -10.09 19.75 -7.46
CA ALA A 46 -10.75 21.05 -7.56
C ALA A 46 -11.36 21.27 -8.96
N ARG A 47 -10.63 20.89 -10.02
CA ARG A 47 -11.13 20.95 -11.40
C ARG A 47 -12.32 20.00 -11.63
N MET A 48 -12.26 18.77 -11.11
CA MET A 48 -13.39 17.82 -11.22
C MET A 48 -14.64 18.36 -10.54
N ARG A 49 -14.51 18.87 -9.31
CA ARG A 49 -15.63 19.48 -8.57
C ARG A 49 -16.24 20.67 -9.32
N LYS A 50 -15.40 21.54 -9.90
CA LYS A 50 -15.86 22.69 -10.71
C LYS A 50 -16.56 22.27 -12.00
N LYS A 51 -16.18 21.14 -12.60
CA LYS A 51 -16.89 20.62 -13.80
C LYS A 51 -18.18 19.89 -13.45
N SER A 52 -18.33 19.40 -12.22
CA SER A 52 -19.53 18.71 -11.74
C SER A 52 -20.50 19.63 -10.98
N ILE A 53 -20.56 20.93 -11.29
CA ILE A 53 -21.44 21.89 -10.59
C ILE A 53 -22.91 21.47 -10.63
N MET A 54 -23.40 20.97 -11.77
CA MET A 54 -24.77 20.49 -11.92
C MET A 54 -25.13 19.33 -10.99
N ASN A 55 -24.11 18.61 -10.48
CA ASN A 55 -24.25 17.50 -9.54
C ASN A 55 -23.79 17.88 -8.12
N GLY A 56 -23.74 19.18 -7.79
CA GLY A 56 -23.27 19.67 -6.49
C GLY A 56 -21.79 19.38 -6.22
N GLY A 57 -20.97 19.31 -7.27
CA GLY A 57 -19.53 19.00 -7.18
C GLY A 57 -19.21 17.53 -6.91
N LYS A 58 -20.20 16.63 -6.99
CA LYS A 58 -20.01 15.19 -6.78
C LYS A 58 -19.45 14.51 -8.03
N TYR A 59 -18.57 13.53 -7.83
CA TYR A 59 -17.99 12.70 -8.89
C TYR A 59 -17.69 11.29 -8.36
N VAL A 60 -17.55 10.31 -9.26
CA VAL A 60 -17.15 8.93 -8.96
C VAL A 60 -15.78 8.66 -9.58
N SER A 61 -14.87 8.06 -8.81
CA SER A 61 -13.57 7.61 -9.31
C SER A 61 -13.49 6.09 -9.30
N ILE A 62 -13.12 5.49 -10.43
CA ILE A 62 -12.97 4.04 -10.58
C ILE A 62 -11.51 3.76 -10.95
N HIS A 63 -10.85 2.89 -10.17
CA HIS A 63 -9.53 2.36 -10.52
C HIS A 63 -9.73 1.01 -11.20
N LEU A 64 -9.59 0.99 -12.52
CA LEU A 64 -9.59 -0.24 -13.30
C LEU A 64 -8.16 -0.75 -13.41
N ARG A 65 -7.94 -2.00 -13.00
CA ARG A 65 -6.66 -2.69 -13.14
C ARG A 65 -6.81 -3.73 -14.23
N PHE A 66 -6.20 -3.47 -15.39
CA PHE A 66 -6.16 -4.42 -16.50
C PHE A 66 -5.03 -5.42 -16.27
N GLU A 67 -5.26 -6.70 -16.63
CA GLU A 67 -4.32 -7.79 -16.35
C GLU A 67 -3.16 -7.92 -17.35
N GLU A 68 -3.12 -7.16 -18.44
CA GLU A 68 -1.99 -7.22 -19.39
C GLU A 68 -0.66 -6.79 -18.75
N GLU A 69 -0.68 -5.93 -17.73
CA GLU A 69 0.52 -5.55 -16.96
C GLU A 69 0.85 -6.55 -15.85
N ARG A 70 0.10 -7.65 -15.70
CA ARG A 70 0.31 -8.63 -14.61
C ARG A 70 1.72 -9.17 -14.66
N ASP A 71 2.21 -9.53 -15.85
CA ASP A 71 3.50 -10.19 -16.00
C ASP A 71 4.66 -9.20 -15.75
N ASP A 72 4.52 -7.94 -16.17
CA ASP A 72 5.47 -6.87 -15.86
C ASP A 72 5.49 -6.50 -14.38
N MET A 73 4.32 -6.44 -13.74
CA MET A 73 4.20 -6.21 -12.30
C MET A 73 4.76 -7.39 -11.50
N VAL A 74 4.57 -8.62 -11.97
CA VAL A 74 5.18 -9.83 -11.41
C VAL A 74 6.70 -9.75 -11.58
N ALA A 75 7.22 -9.41 -12.77
CA ALA A 75 8.65 -9.27 -13.02
C ALA A 75 9.29 -8.16 -12.16
N ALA A 76 8.64 -7.00 -12.05
CA ALA A 76 9.10 -5.91 -11.18
C ALA A 76 9.11 -6.33 -9.71
N ARG A 77 8.09 -7.08 -9.28
CA ARG A 77 8.01 -7.63 -7.92
C ARG A 77 9.10 -8.66 -7.68
N GLU A 78 9.37 -9.57 -8.61
CA GLU A 78 10.46 -10.53 -8.49
C GLU A 78 11.82 -9.85 -8.43
N ARG A 79 12.06 -8.82 -9.26
CA ARG A 79 13.29 -8.01 -9.17
C ARG A 79 13.46 -7.33 -7.80
N GLY A 80 12.39 -6.75 -7.26
CA GLY A 80 12.44 -6.01 -5.99
C GLY A 80 12.44 -6.90 -4.74
N TRP A 81 11.78 -8.06 -4.80
CA TRP A 81 11.47 -8.88 -3.63
C TRP A 81 12.07 -10.29 -3.67
N LYS A 82 12.70 -10.68 -4.79
CA LYS A 82 13.47 -11.93 -4.96
C LYS A 82 12.80 -13.16 -4.36
N GLY A 83 11.59 -13.50 -4.81
CA GLY A 83 10.90 -14.70 -4.33
C GLY A 83 10.31 -14.63 -2.91
N LYS A 84 10.43 -13.50 -2.19
CA LYS A 84 9.98 -13.39 -0.78
C LYS A 84 8.50 -13.72 -0.56
N PHE A 85 7.67 -13.50 -1.57
CA PHE A 85 6.23 -13.72 -1.53
C PHE A 85 5.74 -14.90 -2.36
N THR A 86 6.61 -15.51 -3.16
CA THR A 86 6.30 -16.56 -4.14
C THR A 86 6.94 -17.90 -3.74
N LYS A 87 7.40 -18.04 -2.48
CA LYS A 87 7.91 -19.31 -1.95
C LYS A 87 6.84 -20.42 -2.05
N PRO A 88 7.19 -21.62 -2.56
CA PRO A 88 6.28 -22.76 -2.60
C PRO A 88 5.68 -23.04 -1.21
N GLY A 89 4.37 -23.30 -1.15
CA GLY A 89 3.64 -23.57 0.10
C GLY A 89 3.13 -22.32 0.86
N ARG A 90 3.49 -21.11 0.43
CA ARG A 90 3.06 -19.87 1.09
C ARG A 90 1.78 -19.31 0.47
N VAL A 91 0.64 -19.45 1.16
CA VAL A 91 -0.63 -18.85 0.75
C VAL A 91 -0.79 -17.46 1.38
N ILE A 92 -0.74 -16.41 0.55
CA ILE A 92 -0.98 -15.04 1.02
C ILE A 92 -2.49 -14.77 0.98
N ARG A 93 -3.11 -14.47 2.14
CA ARG A 93 -4.53 -14.06 2.25
C ARG A 93 -4.65 -12.62 2.76
N PRO A 94 -4.43 -11.58 1.91
CA PRO A 94 -4.42 -10.19 2.35
C PRO A 94 -5.74 -9.72 2.97
N GLY A 95 -6.87 -10.25 2.48
CA GLY A 95 -8.21 -9.95 3.02
C GLY A 95 -8.35 -10.34 4.49
N ALA A 96 -8.06 -11.60 4.82
CA ALA A 96 -8.13 -12.10 6.20
C ALA A 96 -7.15 -11.38 7.14
N ILE A 97 -5.94 -11.06 6.65
CA ILE A 97 -4.93 -10.31 7.41
C ILE A 97 -5.45 -8.91 7.78
N ARG A 98 -6.08 -8.21 6.84
CA ARG A 98 -6.68 -6.88 7.05
C ARG A 98 -7.85 -6.93 8.04
N ILE A 99 -8.75 -7.91 7.89
CA ILE A 99 -9.89 -8.11 8.80
C ILE A 99 -9.41 -8.34 10.24
N ASN A 100 -8.30 -9.07 10.40
CA ASN A 100 -7.68 -9.32 11.70
C ASN A 100 -6.78 -8.18 12.21
N GLY A 101 -6.85 -6.99 11.61
CA GLY A 101 -6.11 -5.80 12.06
C GLY A 101 -4.60 -5.83 11.85
N LYS A 102 -4.07 -6.83 11.13
CA LYS A 102 -2.66 -6.90 10.76
C LYS A 102 -2.40 -6.01 9.52
N CYS A 103 -1.32 -5.23 9.53
CA CYS A 103 -1.01 -4.34 8.41
C CYS A 103 -0.67 -5.16 7.14
N PRO A 104 -1.10 -4.71 5.95
CA PRO A 104 -0.84 -5.40 4.68
C PRO A 104 0.66 -5.56 4.34
N LEU A 105 1.55 -4.81 4.99
CA LEU A 105 3.01 -4.96 4.91
C LEU A 105 3.61 -5.63 6.15
N THR A 106 2.85 -6.42 6.89
CA THR A 106 3.41 -7.30 7.92
C THR A 106 3.78 -8.62 7.25
N PRO A 107 5.06 -8.91 6.93
CA PRO A 107 5.40 -10.26 6.54
C PRO A 107 4.94 -11.22 7.63
N LEU A 108 4.08 -12.16 7.24
CA LEU A 108 3.97 -13.39 7.99
C LEU A 108 5.32 -14.10 7.79
N GLU A 109 6.03 -14.43 8.85
CA GLU A 109 6.91 -15.60 8.77
C GLU A 109 6.03 -16.84 8.67
#